data_AF-A0A6A4S7C8-F1
#
_entry.id   AF-A0A6A4S7C8-F1
#
_cell.length_a   1.000
_cell.length_b   1.000
_cell.length_c   1.000
_cell.angle_alpha   90.00
_cell.angle_beta   90.00
_cell.angle_gamma   90.00
#
_symmetry.space_group_name_H-M   'P 1'
#
loop_
_entity.id
_entity.type
_entity.pdbx_description
1 polymer ?
#
loop_
_entity_poly.entity_id
_entity_poly.type
_entity_poly.pdbx_seq_one_letter_code
_entity_poly.pdbx_strand_id
1 'polypeptide(L)'
;PPRDEMCDVCEVWTADDLYPCRVCTRVFHDGCLRELGYLRAEALQEMRDAAHTVTGWSCYYCDNLNLLLTEEEMYSMVETFKQCKIIPESCLVSDELLQYRHFVSKQQFEKDLTDEQEEEVLAQFAALDPEKKGHIEWSDFLYFESLAVLRKFRTENSMVRLLTAKERDKARSVFLGLDRDGMITRAECRQAQQSWFHNPNKDSQSCNVSISQVGPMCESSPGSSGSERSKTGDSRFVL
;
A
#
# COMPACT_ATOMS: atom_id res chain seq x y z
N PRO A 1 -10.80 -0.51 15.26
CA PRO A 1 -10.07 0.51 16.04
C PRO A 1 -10.67 1.90 15.82
N PRO A 2 -10.66 2.78 16.84
CA PRO A 2 -11.02 4.18 16.64
C PRO A 2 -10.06 4.84 15.64
N ARG A 3 -10.55 5.89 14.97
CA ARG A 3 -9.71 6.73 14.11
C ARG A 3 -8.83 7.60 15.00
N ASP A 4 -7.69 7.99 14.47
CA ASP A 4 -6.86 8.99 15.12
C ASP A 4 -7.59 10.34 15.07
N GLU A 5 -7.36 11.18 16.07
CA GLU A 5 -7.97 12.50 16.17
C GLU A 5 -7.01 13.59 15.66
N MET A 6 -5.72 13.29 15.55
CA MET A 6 -4.70 14.24 15.09
C MET A 6 -4.28 13.91 13.67
N CYS A 7 -4.09 14.96 12.86
CA CYS A 7 -3.52 14.81 11.53
C CYS A 7 -2.13 14.17 11.62
N ASP A 8 -1.87 13.13 10.83
CA ASP A 8 -0.60 12.39 10.82
C ASP A 8 0.59 13.23 10.31
N VAL A 9 0.34 14.39 9.70
CA VAL A 9 1.37 15.27 9.14
C VAL A 9 1.75 16.41 10.08
N CYS A 10 0.75 17.14 10.59
CA CYS A 10 0.98 18.32 11.44
C CYS A 10 0.75 18.08 12.93
N GLU A 11 0.25 16.89 13.31
CA GLU A 11 -0.08 16.49 14.68
C GLU A 11 -1.11 17.42 15.38
N VAL A 12 -1.90 18.16 14.60
CA VAL A 12 -2.95 19.06 15.11
C VAL A 12 -4.33 18.44 14.93
N TRP A 13 -5.18 18.60 15.95
CA TRP A 13 -6.62 18.35 15.87
C TRP A 13 -7.34 19.59 15.32
N THR A 14 -8.09 19.42 14.24
CA THR A 14 -9.08 20.41 13.78
C THR A 14 -10.39 19.66 13.62
N ALA A 15 -11.39 20.01 14.42
CA ALA A 15 -12.64 19.26 14.57
C ALA A 15 -13.32 18.80 13.26
N ASP A 16 -13.15 19.53 12.15
CA ASP A 16 -14.03 19.39 10.99
C ASP A 16 -13.36 19.06 9.64
N ASP A 17 -12.02 19.04 9.51
CA ASP A 17 -11.31 18.91 8.21
C ASP A 17 -10.36 17.71 8.11
N LEU A 18 -10.70 16.60 8.78
CA LEU A 18 -9.86 15.40 8.82
C LEU A 18 -10.38 14.29 7.92
N TYR A 19 -9.57 13.92 6.93
CA TYR A 19 -9.86 12.87 5.95
C TYR A 19 -9.25 11.53 6.39
N PRO A 20 -10.07 10.54 6.75
CA PRO A 20 -9.60 9.28 7.32
C PRO A 20 -9.20 8.25 6.26
N CYS A 21 -8.03 7.64 6.40
CA CYS A 21 -7.65 6.51 5.54
C CYS A 21 -8.60 5.32 5.74
N ARG A 22 -9.02 4.62 4.69
CA ARG A 22 -9.88 3.43 4.78
C ARG A 22 -9.16 2.21 5.36
N VAL A 23 -7.84 2.14 5.14
CA VAL A 23 -6.98 1.01 5.51
C VAL A 23 -6.44 1.16 6.93
N CYS A 24 -5.89 2.31 7.34
CA CYS A 24 -5.35 2.50 8.70
C CYS A 24 -6.18 3.47 9.57
N THR A 25 -5.70 3.78 10.77
CA THR A 25 -6.37 4.69 11.72
C THR A 25 -6.09 6.17 11.42
N ARG A 26 -5.05 6.46 10.64
CA ARG A 26 -4.57 7.80 10.34
C ARG A 26 -5.63 8.67 9.67
N VAL A 27 -5.53 9.95 9.97
CA VAL A 27 -6.33 11.03 9.41
C VAL A 27 -5.43 12.15 8.92
N PHE A 28 -5.89 12.90 7.92
CA PHE A 28 -5.08 13.90 7.24
C PHE A 28 -5.89 15.15 6.95
N HIS A 29 -5.27 16.32 7.00
CA HIS A 29 -5.81 17.52 6.36
C HIS A 29 -5.58 17.47 4.85
N ASP A 30 -6.51 18.00 4.07
CA ASP A 30 -6.32 18.18 2.64
C ASP A 30 -5.17 19.16 2.32
N GLY A 31 -5.01 20.21 3.13
CA GLY A 31 -3.91 21.17 3.04
C GLY A 31 -2.56 20.51 3.22
N CYS A 32 -2.42 19.68 4.26
CA CYS A 32 -1.18 18.92 4.51
C CYS A 32 -0.87 17.95 3.35
N LEU A 33 -1.87 17.23 2.83
CA LEU A 33 -1.67 16.32 1.70
C LEU A 33 -1.26 17.06 0.42
N ARG A 34 -1.80 18.26 0.20
CA ARG A 34 -1.43 19.12 -0.93
C ARG A 34 0.00 19.63 -0.82
N GLU A 35 0.42 20.04 0.38
CA GLU A 35 1.80 20.50 0.63
C GLU A 35 2.83 19.40 0.45
N LEU A 36 2.49 18.17 0.83
CA LEU A 36 3.34 17.00 0.61
C LEU A 36 3.48 16.64 -0.88
N GLY A 37 2.57 17.10 -1.75
CA GLY A 37 2.65 16.86 -3.19
C GLY A 37 2.42 15.40 -3.62
N TYR A 38 2.00 14.52 -2.71
CA TYR A 38 1.78 13.09 -2.98
C TYR A 38 0.53 12.81 -3.81
N LEU A 39 -0.42 13.75 -3.88
CA LEU A 39 -1.67 13.59 -4.61
C LEU A 39 -1.81 14.69 -5.66
N ARG A 40 -2.16 14.28 -6.88
CA ARG A 40 -2.58 15.21 -7.94
C ARG A 40 -3.86 15.95 -7.54
N ALA A 41 -4.16 17.08 -8.20
CA ALA A 41 -5.33 17.89 -7.87
C ALA A 41 -6.64 17.11 -8.01
N GLU A 42 -6.73 16.26 -9.04
CA GLU A 42 -7.88 15.39 -9.29
C GLU A 42 -8.00 14.33 -8.18
N ALA A 43 -6.87 13.71 -7.81
CA ALA A 43 -6.80 12.72 -6.73
C ALA A 43 -7.18 13.30 -5.36
N LEU A 44 -6.83 14.57 -5.09
CA LEU A 44 -7.26 15.28 -3.88
C LEU A 44 -8.78 15.48 -3.86
N GLN A 45 -9.40 15.78 -4.99
CA GLN A 45 -10.85 15.92 -5.04
C GLN A 45 -11.55 14.57 -4.85
N GLU A 46 -11.08 13.52 -5.53
CA GLU A 46 -11.58 12.14 -5.34
C GLU A 46 -11.46 11.69 -3.88
N MET A 47 -10.34 12.03 -3.23
CA MET A 47 -10.16 11.78 -1.80
C MET A 47 -11.23 12.45 -0.96
N ARG A 48 -11.49 13.76 -1.17
CA ARG A 48 -12.51 14.49 -0.41
C ARG A 48 -13.89 13.87 -0.57
N ASP A 49 -14.23 13.46 -1.79
CA ASP A 49 -15.53 12.89 -2.12
C ASP A 49 -15.68 11.48 -1.52
N ALA A 50 -14.60 10.70 -1.44
CA ALA A 50 -14.64 9.31 -1.01
C ALA A 50 -14.39 9.11 0.49
N ALA A 51 -13.65 9.98 1.17
CA ALA A 51 -13.04 9.66 2.47
C ALA A 51 -14.03 9.33 3.60
N HIS A 52 -15.19 9.97 3.59
CA HIS A 52 -16.25 9.74 4.58
C HIS A 52 -17.33 8.77 4.10
N THR A 53 -17.13 8.15 2.94
CA THR A 53 -18.05 7.17 2.36
C THR A 53 -17.62 5.73 2.70
N VAL A 54 -18.47 4.77 2.33
CA VAL A 54 -18.17 3.33 2.46
C VAL A 54 -17.00 2.91 1.55
N THR A 55 -16.86 3.57 0.39
CA THR A 55 -15.75 3.34 -0.55
C THR A 55 -14.41 3.70 0.08
N GLY A 56 -14.39 4.85 0.75
CA GLY A 56 -13.21 5.41 1.40
C GLY A 56 -12.09 5.77 0.41
N TRP A 57 -10.97 6.23 0.95
CA TRP A 57 -9.73 6.46 0.20
C TRP A 57 -8.56 5.83 0.98
N SER A 58 -7.44 5.55 0.32
CA SER A 58 -6.22 5.04 0.99
C SER A 58 -5.18 6.15 1.09
N CYS A 59 -4.56 6.33 2.26
CA CYS A 59 -3.41 7.23 2.38
C CYS A 59 -2.17 6.67 1.66
N TYR A 60 -1.21 7.54 1.36
CA TYR A 60 -0.01 7.20 0.59
C TYR A 60 0.84 6.07 1.20
N TYR A 61 0.81 5.88 2.53
CA TYR A 61 1.44 4.72 3.17
C TYR A 61 0.71 3.40 2.87
N CYS A 62 -0.62 3.42 2.85
CA CYS A 62 -1.42 2.22 2.66
C CYS A 62 -1.63 1.88 1.18
N ASP A 63 -1.48 2.86 0.30
CA ASP A 63 -1.55 2.67 -1.15
C ASP A 63 -0.25 2.03 -1.70
N ASN A 64 0.87 2.26 -1.02
CA ASN A 64 2.17 1.73 -1.41
C ASN A 64 2.40 0.31 -0.88
N LEU A 65 2.02 -0.70 -1.67
CA LEU A 65 2.26 -2.11 -1.34
C LEU A 65 3.72 -2.49 -1.18
N ASN A 66 4.64 -1.71 -1.75
CA ASN A 66 6.08 -1.94 -1.62
C ASN A 66 6.53 -1.93 -0.15
N LEU A 67 5.83 -1.17 0.71
CA LEU A 67 6.09 -1.10 2.15
C LEU A 67 5.73 -2.38 2.92
N LEU A 68 5.06 -3.34 2.27
CA LEU A 68 4.73 -4.64 2.86
C LEU A 68 5.81 -5.70 2.60
N LEU A 69 6.77 -5.43 1.70
CA LEU A 69 7.89 -6.32 1.44
C LEU A 69 8.90 -6.26 2.58
N THR A 70 9.56 -7.38 2.89
CA THR A 70 10.75 -7.33 3.74
C THR A 70 11.91 -6.65 3.01
N GLU A 71 12.94 -6.26 3.75
CA GLU A 71 14.16 -5.69 3.18
C GLU A 71 14.82 -6.66 2.18
N GLU A 72 14.81 -7.96 2.47
CA GLU A 72 15.38 -8.99 1.60
C GLU A 72 14.55 -9.18 0.31
N GLU A 73 13.21 -9.18 0.44
CA GLU A 73 12.29 -9.26 -0.70
C GLU A 73 12.47 -8.04 -1.63
N MET A 74 12.54 -6.84 -1.04
CA MET A 74 12.82 -5.60 -1.75
C MET A 74 14.18 -5.63 -2.46
N TYR A 75 15.23 -6.01 -1.73
CA TYR A 75 16.59 -6.04 -2.27
C TYR A 75 16.69 -7.00 -3.46
N SER A 76 16.12 -8.20 -3.35
CA SER A 76 16.08 -9.19 -4.42
C SER A 76 15.36 -8.66 -5.67
N MET A 77 14.23 -7.99 -5.48
CA MET A 77 13.47 -7.36 -6.57
C MET A 77 14.29 -6.26 -7.26
N VAL A 78 14.91 -5.36 -6.49
CA VAL A 78 15.74 -4.27 -7.01
C VAL A 78 16.96 -4.80 -7.75
N GLU A 79 17.62 -5.85 -7.26
CA GLU A 79 18.73 -6.49 -7.97
C GLU A 79 18.30 -7.08 -9.31
N THR A 80 17.09 -7.67 -9.36
CA THR A 80 16.52 -8.17 -10.62
C THR A 80 16.28 -7.02 -11.61
N PHE A 81 15.76 -5.88 -11.15
CA PHE A 81 15.58 -4.69 -12.00
C PHE A 81 16.90 -4.20 -12.58
N LYS A 82 17.96 -4.12 -11.76
CA LYS A 82 19.31 -3.73 -12.22
C LYS A 82 19.84 -4.68 -13.29
N GLN A 83 19.67 -6.00 -13.09
CA GLN A 83 20.11 -7.01 -14.06
C GLN A 83 19.36 -6.90 -15.40
N CYS A 84 18.09 -6.51 -15.35
CA CYS A 84 17.27 -6.26 -16.53
C CYS A 84 17.42 -4.85 -17.11
N LYS A 85 18.27 -3.99 -16.50
CA LYS A 85 18.46 -2.58 -16.87
C LYS A 85 17.18 -1.74 -16.80
N ILE A 86 16.23 -2.12 -15.96
CA ILE A 86 15.06 -1.30 -15.67
C ILE A 86 15.53 -0.07 -14.88
N ILE A 87 15.16 1.12 -15.35
CA ILE A 87 15.53 2.39 -14.71
C ILE A 87 14.39 2.78 -13.74
N PRO A 88 14.67 2.88 -12.43
CA PRO A 88 13.67 3.35 -11.47
C PRO A 88 13.12 4.73 -11.85
N GLU A 89 11.84 4.97 -11.54
CA GLU A 89 11.11 6.21 -11.83
C GLU A 89 10.96 6.54 -13.33
N SER A 90 11.37 5.63 -14.23
CA SER A 90 11.13 5.76 -15.67
C SER A 90 9.97 4.88 -16.10
N CYS A 91 9.22 5.31 -17.11
CA CYS A 91 8.17 4.48 -17.71
C CYS A 91 8.79 3.27 -18.42
N LEU A 92 8.07 2.15 -18.44
CA LEU A 92 8.52 0.92 -19.10
C LEU A 92 7.72 0.69 -20.38
N VAL A 93 8.40 0.27 -21.45
CA VAL A 93 7.74 -0.18 -22.70
C VAL A 93 7.54 -1.69 -22.71
N SER A 94 6.74 -2.20 -23.66
CA SER A 94 6.41 -3.62 -23.77
C SER A 94 7.63 -4.53 -23.86
N ASP A 95 8.64 -4.12 -24.62
CA ASP A 95 9.84 -4.93 -24.86
C ASP A 95 10.69 -5.07 -23.59
N GLU A 96 10.78 -4.01 -22.79
CA GLU A 96 11.47 -4.03 -21.49
C GLU A 96 10.75 -4.93 -20.50
N LEU A 97 9.40 -4.87 -20.48
CA LEU A 97 8.59 -5.75 -19.64
C LEU A 97 8.73 -7.22 -20.05
N LEU A 98 8.68 -7.53 -21.35
CA LEU A 98 8.90 -8.89 -21.85
C LEU A 98 10.30 -9.39 -21.49
N GLN A 99 11.34 -8.60 -21.75
CA GLN A 99 12.72 -8.97 -21.39
C GLN A 99 12.84 -9.28 -19.89
N TYR A 100 12.24 -8.44 -19.05
CA TYR A 100 12.18 -8.68 -17.61
C TYR A 100 11.47 -9.98 -17.25
N ARG A 101 10.30 -10.26 -17.86
CA ARG A 101 9.53 -11.49 -17.59
C ARG A 101 10.28 -12.75 -18.04
N HIS A 102 10.94 -12.71 -19.20
CA HIS A 102 11.84 -13.79 -19.64
C HIS A 102 12.97 -14.02 -18.65
N PHE A 103 13.63 -12.94 -18.21
CA PHE A 103 14.72 -13.03 -17.25
C PHE A 103 14.27 -13.68 -15.94
N VAL A 104 13.13 -13.23 -15.41
CA VAL A 104 12.53 -13.79 -14.19
C VAL A 104 12.14 -15.25 -14.36
N SER A 105 11.51 -15.63 -15.49
CA SER A 105 11.16 -17.02 -15.78
C SER A 105 12.40 -17.90 -15.85
N LYS A 106 13.44 -17.43 -16.54
CA LYS A 106 14.70 -18.16 -16.70
C LYS A 106 15.42 -18.36 -15.36
N GLN A 107 15.42 -17.35 -14.49
CA GLN A 107 16.01 -17.49 -13.16
C GLN A 107 15.25 -18.50 -12.28
N GLN A 108 13.93 -18.61 -12.45
CA GLN A 108 13.08 -19.42 -11.58
C GLN A 108 12.91 -20.87 -12.06
N PHE A 109 12.81 -21.06 -13.37
CA PHE A 109 12.42 -22.33 -13.98
C PHE A 109 13.43 -22.84 -15.02
N GLU A 110 14.53 -22.11 -15.24
CA GLU A 110 15.53 -22.40 -16.27
C GLU A 110 14.94 -22.52 -17.69
N LYS A 111 13.83 -21.80 -17.93
CA LYS A 111 13.09 -21.82 -19.20
C LYS A 111 12.68 -20.42 -19.62
N ASP A 112 12.71 -20.20 -20.93
CA ASP A 112 12.09 -19.04 -21.54
C ASP A 112 10.56 -19.15 -21.46
N LEU A 113 9.86 -18.02 -21.60
CA LEU A 113 8.41 -18.02 -21.68
C LEU A 113 7.96 -18.74 -22.95
N THR A 114 6.78 -19.37 -22.90
CA THR A 114 6.12 -19.85 -24.11
C THR A 114 5.39 -18.70 -24.81
N ASP A 115 5.08 -18.87 -26.09
CA ASP A 115 4.32 -17.88 -26.88
C ASP A 115 3.01 -17.48 -26.17
N GLU A 116 2.30 -18.44 -25.54
CA GLU A 116 1.08 -18.15 -24.78
C GLU A 116 1.35 -17.28 -23.54
N GLN A 117 2.48 -17.51 -22.85
CA GLN A 117 2.86 -16.70 -21.70
C GLN A 117 3.32 -15.30 -22.10
N GLU A 118 3.99 -15.16 -23.25
CA GLU A 118 4.31 -13.85 -23.82
C GLU A 118 3.04 -13.07 -24.17
N GLU A 119 2.03 -13.72 -24.78
CA GLU A 119 0.74 -13.12 -25.06
C GLU A 119 0.02 -12.66 -23.78
N GLU A 120 0.08 -13.44 -22.70
CA GLU A 120 -0.44 -13.04 -21.39
C GLU A 120 0.28 -11.80 -20.81
N VAL A 121 1.60 -11.71 -20.96
CA VAL A 121 2.37 -10.53 -20.54
C VAL A 121 1.98 -9.30 -21.34
N LEU A 122 1.80 -9.42 -22.66
CA LEU A 122 1.36 -8.33 -23.51
C LEU A 122 -0.08 -7.89 -23.21
N ALA A 123 -0.97 -8.84 -22.88
CA ALA A 123 -2.32 -8.54 -22.43
C ALA A 123 -2.31 -7.77 -21.09
N GLN A 124 -1.43 -8.13 -20.17
CA GLN A 124 -1.23 -7.38 -18.92
C GLN A 124 -0.73 -5.97 -19.21
N PHE A 125 0.26 -5.81 -20.09
CA PHE A 125 0.75 -4.49 -20.50
C PHE A 125 -0.38 -3.61 -21.04
N ALA A 126 -1.20 -4.14 -21.94
CA ALA A 126 -2.34 -3.41 -22.51
C ALA A 126 -3.40 -3.04 -21.46
N ALA A 127 -3.56 -3.84 -20.41
CA ALA A 127 -4.46 -3.52 -19.29
C ALA A 127 -3.92 -2.39 -18.40
N LEU A 128 -2.59 -2.26 -18.29
CA LEU A 128 -1.90 -1.20 -17.54
C LEU A 128 -1.76 0.11 -18.34
N ASP A 129 -1.90 0.05 -19.66
CA ASP A 129 -1.90 1.21 -20.54
C ASP A 129 -3.26 1.38 -21.24
N PRO A 130 -4.35 1.69 -20.50
CA PRO A 130 -5.69 1.82 -21.07
C PRO A 130 -5.79 2.98 -22.07
N GLU A 131 -4.93 4.00 -21.92
CA GLU A 131 -4.84 5.16 -22.81
C GLU A 131 -3.97 4.90 -24.05
N LYS A 132 -3.33 3.72 -24.15
CA LYS A 132 -2.48 3.32 -25.28
C LYS A 132 -1.33 4.29 -25.55
N LYS A 133 -0.69 4.77 -24.49
CA LYS A 133 0.49 5.64 -24.53
C LYS A 133 1.75 4.92 -25.01
N GLY A 134 1.74 3.59 -25.03
CA GLY A 134 2.87 2.74 -25.38
C GLY A 134 3.86 2.52 -24.25
N HIS A 135 3.49 2.88 -23.01
CA HIS A 135 4.32 2.69 -21.83
C HIS A 135 3.45 2.54 -20.58
N ILE A 136 4.00 1.90 -19.55
CA ILE A 136 3.43 1.83 -18.21
C ILE A 136 4.22 2.72 -17.26
N GLU A 137 3.52 3.36 -16.32
CA GLU A 137 4.17 4.17 -15.29
C GLU A 137 4.96 3.29 -14.32
N TRP A 138 6.06 3.83 -13.79
CA TRP A 138 6.91 3.13 -12.82
C TRP A 138 6.12 2.67 -11.59
N SER A 139 5.21 3.52 -11.09
CA SER A 139 4.40 3.22 -9.91
C SER A 139 3.49 2.02 -10.12
N ASP A 140 2.90 1.89 -11.30
CA ASP A 140 2.06 0.74 -11.64
C ASP A 140 2.91 -0.52 -11.75
N PHE A 141 4.02 -0.47 -12.48
CA PHE A 141 4.95 -1.60 -12.58
C PHE A 141 5.40 -2.08 -11.19
N LEU A 142 5.88 -1.17 -10.34
CA LEU A 142 6.34 -1.49 -8.99
C LEU A 142 5.23 -2.07 -8.11
N TYR A 143 4.00 -1.57 -8.22
CA TYR A 143 2.84 -2.10 -7.52
C TYR A 143 2.59 -3.57 -7.88
N PHE A 144 2.59 -3.90 -9.17
CA PHE A 144 2.36 -5.28 -9.63
C PHE A 144 3.50 -6.22 -9.25
N GLU A 145 4.75 -5.77 -9.32
CA GLU A 145 5.88 -6.59 -8.88
C GLU A 145 5.87 -6.83 -7.37
N SER A 146 5.55 -5.82 -6.57
CA SER A 146 5.37 -5.97 -5.12
C SER A 146 4.27 -7.00 -4.81
N LEU A 147 3.15 -6.93 -5.52
CA LEU A 147 2.05 -7.87 -5.37
C LEU A 147 2.44 -9.29 -5.79
N ALA A 148 3.22 -9.45 -6.86
CA ALA A 148 3.72 -10.74 -7.33
C ALA A 148 4.67 -11.37 -6.30
N VAL A 149 5.58 -10.58 -5.71
CA VAL A 149 6.49 -11.03 -4.63
C VAL A 149 5.68 -11.50 -3.41
N LEU A 150 4.72 -10.70 -2.95
CA LEU A 150 3.85 -11.06 -1.82
C LEU A 150 3.11 -12.38 -2.09
N ARG A 151 2.49 -12.54 -3.25
CA ARG A 151 1.76 -13.77 -3.62
C ARG A 151 2.67 -14.99 -3.72
N LYS A 152 3.92 -14.79 -4.15
CA LYS A 152 4.88 -15.87 -4.34
C LYS A 152 5.41 -16.41 -3.02
N PHE A 153 5.79 -15.53 -2.09
CA PHE A 153 6.52 -15.93 -0.89
C PHE A 153 5.65 -16.08 0.36
N ARG A 154 4.44 -15.50 0.39
CA ARG A 154 3.59 -15.51 1.57
C ARG A 154 2.53 -16.60 1.51
N THR A 155 2.38 -17.31 2.62
CA THR A 155 1.21 -18.19 2.84
C THR A 155 -0.04 -17.36 3.10
N GLU A 156 -1.22 -17.94 2.92
CA GLU A 156 -2.50 -17.28 3.24
C GLU A 156 -2.51 -16.72 4.68
N ASN A 157 -2.02 -17.50 5.65
CA ASN A 157 -1.91 -17.06 7.04
C ASN A 157 -0.94 -15.88 7.23
N SER A 158 0.16 -15.84 6.47
CA SER A 158 1.08 -14.70 6.51
C SER A 158 0.43 -13.46 5.90
N MET A 159 -0.33 -13.60 4.81
CA MET A 159 -1.05 -12.49 4.17
C MET A 159 -2.07 -11.87 5.13
N VAL A 160 -2.80 -12.68 5.89
CA VAL A 160 -3.75 -12.19 6.91
C VAL A 160 -3.06 -11.34 7.99
N ARG A 161 -1.78 -11.63 8.29
CA ARG A 161 -1.01 -10.86 9.29
C ARG A 161 -0.59 -9.49 8.79
N LEU A 162 -0.57 -9.27 7.47
CA LEU A 162 -0.30 -7.96 6.86
C LEU A 162 -1.49 -7.00 6.99
N LEU A 163 -2.71 -7.53 7.18
CA LEU A 163 -3.89 -6.70 7.37
C LEU A 163 -3.73 -5.82 8.60
N THR A 164 -4.04 -4.54 8.44
CA THR A 164 -4.11 -3.59 9.54
C THR A 164 -5.18 -3.98 10.55
N ALA A 165 -5.10 -3.41 11.76
CA ALA A 165 -6.14 -3.63 12.77
C ALA A 165 -7.53 -3.21 12.29
N LYS A 166 -7.63 -2.16 11.45
CA LYS A 166 -8.89 -1.67 10.91
C LYS A 166 -9.49 -2.60 9.87
N GLU A 167 -8.68 -3.16 8.98
CA GLU A 167 -9.13 -4.17 8.02
C GLU A 167 -9.59 -5.45 8.74
N ARG A 168 -8.85 -5.90 9.75
CA ARG A 168 -9.24 -7.06 10.57
C ARG A 168 -10.56 -6.82 11.31
N ASP A 169 -10.76 -5.64 11.86
CA ASP A 169 -12.02 -5.28 12.53
C ASP A 169 -13.18 -5.17 11.54
N LYS A 170 -12.96 -4.61 10.35
CA LYS A 170 -13.96 -4.57 9.28
C LYS A 170 -14.36 -5.99 8.86
N ALA A 171 -13.39 -6.86 8.61
CA ALA A 171 -13.65 -8.26 8.30
C ALA A 171 -14.43 -8.94 9.44
N ARG A 172 -13.98 -8.77 10.68
CA ARG A 172 -14.66 -9.31 11.88
C ARG A 172 -16.10 -8.83 11.99
N SER A 173 -16.38 -7.54 11.74
CA SER A 173 -17.74 -7.00 11.81
C SER A 173 -18.68 -7.63 10.77
N VAL A 174 -18.18 -7.97 9.58
CA VAL A 174 -18.96 -8.66 8.56
C VAL A 174 -19.30 -10.08 9.00
N PHE A 175 -18.35 -10.80 9.58
CA PHE A 175 -18.60 -12.14 10.12
C PHE A 175 -19.56 -12.12 11.32
N LEU A 176 -19.38 -11.19 12.26
CA LEU A 176 -20.30 -11.03 13.40
C LEU A 176 -21.71 -10.64 12.96
N GLY A 177 -21.86 -9.87 11.88
CA GLY A 177 -23.16 -9.53 11.32
C GLY A 177 -23.93 -10.72 10.71
N LEU A 178 -23.23 -11.82 10.43
CA LEU A 178 -23.84 -13.08 9.97
C LEU A 178 -24.16 -14.04 11.11
N ASP A 179 -23.54 -13.85 12.28
CA ASP A 179 -23.65 -14.78 13.39
C ASP A 179 -25.01 -14.61 14.09
N ARG A 180 -25.86 -15.64 14.04
CA ARG A 180 -27.17 -15.65 14.70
C ARG A 180 -27.18 -16.39 16.03
N ASP A 181 -26.34 -17.41 16.19
CA ASP A 181 -26.36 -18.34 17.33
C ASP A 181 -24.96 -18.81 17.77
N GLY A 182 -23.90 -18.05 17.49
CA GLY A 182 -22.50 -18.44 17.70
C GLY A 182 -21.92 -19.34 16.61
N MET A 183 -22.62 -19.49 15.48
CA MET A 183 -22.29 -20.39 14.39
C MET A 183 -22.54 -19.71 13.04
N ILE A 184 -21.52 -19.73 12.18
CA ILE A 184 -21.61 -19.24 10.79
C ILE A 184 -21.55 -20.44 9.86
N THR A 185 -22.58 -20.64 9.06
CA THR A 185 -22.62 -21.73 8.08
C THR A 185 -21.72 -21.44 6.88
N ARG A 186 -21.33 -22.49 6.14
CA ARG A 186 -20.59 -22.34 4.89
C ARG A 186 -21.36 -21.52 3.84
N ALA A 187 -22.69 -21.57 3.86
CA ALA A 187 -23.53 -20.82 2.92
C ALA A 187 -23.47 -19.32 3.23
N GLU A 188 -23.60 -18.94 4.50
CA GLU A 188 -23.49 -17.56 4.97
C GLU A 188 -22.09 -16.98 4.72
N CYS A 189 -21.05 -17.77 4.98
CA CYS A 189 -19.67 -17.37 4.67
C CYS A 189 -19.48 -17.08 3.18
N ARG A 190 -19.96 -17.96 2.29
CA ARG A 190 -19.90 -17.72 0.83
C ARG A 190 -20.70 -16.50 0.41
N GLN A 191 -21.88 -16.29 0.99
CA GLN A 191 -22.70 -15.12 0.71
C GLN A 191 -22.00 -13.82 1.14
N ALA A 192 -21.37 -13.78 2.31
CA ALA A 192 -20.56 -12.64 2.74
C ALA A 192 -19.37 -12.40 1.82
N GLN A 193 -18.63 -13.45 1.45
CA GLN A 193 -17.51 -13.32 0.51
C GLN A 193 -17.97 -12.76 -0.84
N GLN A 194 -19.07 -13.30 -1.39
CA GLN A 194 -19.65 -12.79 -2.63
C GLN A 194 -20.07 -11.32 -2.47
N SER A 195 -20.77 -10.96 -1.39
CA SER A 195 -21.13 -9.57 -1.14
C SER A 195 -19.92 -8.65 -0.93
N TRP A 196 -18.83 -9.16 -0.38
CA TRP A 196 -17.60 -8.39 -0.12
C TRP A 196 -16.82 -8.11 -1.42
N PHE A 197 -16.69 -9.12 -2.29
CA PHE A 197 -15.94 -9.01 -3.55
C PHE A 197 -16.78 -8.52 -4.75
N HIS A 198 -18.11 -8.73 -4.72
CA HIS A 198 -19.01 -8.30 -5.81
C HIS A 198 -19.73 -6.98 -5.52
N ASN A 199 -19.45 -6.28 -4.41
CA ASN A 199 -19.95 -4.91 -4.26
C ASN A 199 -19.22 -4.05 -5.29
N PRO A 200 -19.85 -3.68 -6.42
CA PRO A 200 -19.20 -3.03 -7.53
C PRO A 200 -19.16 -1.54 -7.24
N ASN A 201 -18.46 -1.16 -6.18
CA ASN A 201 -17.91 0.18 -6.20
C ASN A 201 -16.84 0.13 -7.28
N LYS A 202 -16.99 0.96 -8.32
CA LYS A 202 -15.89 1.31 -9.22
C LYS A 202 -14.73 1.71 -8.33
N ASP A 203 -13.88 0.76 -7.98
CA ASP A 203 -12.57 1.02 -7.47
C ASP A 203 -11.88 1.72 -8.64
N SER A 204 -11.85 3.05 -8.58
CA SER A 204 -10.74 3.77 -9.16
C SER A 204 -9.51 3.14 -8.51
N GLN A 205 -8.92 2.13 -9.17
CA GLN A 205 -7.53 1.76 -8.99
C GLN A 205 -6.74 2.99 -9.40
N SER A 206 -6.73 3.97 -8.52
CA SER A 206 -6.03 5.20 -8.72
C SER A 206 -4.75 5.00 -7.95
N CYS A 207 -3.78 4.37 -8.61
CA CYS A 207 -2.37 4.46 -8.24
C CYS A 207 -1.98 5.94 -8.43
N ASN A 208 -2.50 6.82 -7.59
CA ASN A 208 -2.47 8.27 -7.78
C ASN A 208 -1.27 8.91 -7.05
N VAL A 209 -0.42 8.09 -6.42
CA VAL A 209 0.74 8.54 -5.66
C VAL A 209 2.01 8.30 -6.46
N SER A 210 2.72 9.39 -6.79
CA SER A 210 4.08 9.32 -7.30
C SER A 210 5.00 8.78 -6.20
N ILE A 211 5.50 7.56 -6.38
CA ILE A 211 6.33 6.81 -5.41
C ILE A 211 7.73 7.44 -5.20
N SER A 212 8.07 8.48 -5.98
CA SER A 212 9.38 9.13 -6.03
C SER A 212 9.92 9.81 -4.74
N GLN A 213 9.18 9.83 -3.61
CA GLN A 213 9.66 10.50 -2.37
C GLN A 213 9.73 9.63 -1.11
N VAL A 214 9.43 8.33 -1.18
CA VAL A 214 9.72 7.44 -0.04
C VAL A 214 11.12 6.87 -0.22
N GLY A 215 12.12 7.67 0.16
CA GLY A 215 13.50 7.22 0.27
C GLY A 215 13.62 5.98 1.18
N PRO A 216 14.71 5.21 1.06
CA PRO A 216 14.95 4.07 1.94
C PRO A 216 14.81 4.53 3.40
N MET A 217 14.12 3.73 4.22
CA MET A 217 13.98 4.02 5.65
C MET A 217 15.37 4.11 6.27
N CYS A 218 15.89 5.33 6.42
CA CYS A 218 17.05 5.58 7.24
C CYS A 218 16.65 5.39 8.70
N GLU A 219 17.45 4.60 9.40
CA GLU A 219 17.42 4.36 10.83
C GLU A 219 17.27 5.67 11.61
N SER A 220 16.07 5.99 12.07
CA SER A 220 15.87 6.81 13.28
C SER A 220 14.42 6.67 13.75
N SER A 221 14.11 5.52 14.33
CA SER A 221 13.08 5.46 15.37
C SER A 221 13.54 6.35 16.53
N PRO A 222 12.77 7.33 17.03
CA PRO A 222 13.04 7.89 18.34
C PRO A 222 12.66 6.80 19.35
N GLY A 223 13.67 6.02 19.74
CA GLY A 223 13.58 5.17 20.90
C GLY A 223 13.22 6.00 22.13
N SER A 224 12.27 5.50 22.89
CA SER A 224 12.26 5.48 24.36
C SER A 224 13.37 6.37 24.99
N SER A 225 13.08 7.65 25.22
CA SER A 225 13.90 8.43 26.14
C SER A 225 13.54 8.04 27.57
N GLY A 226 14.30 7.08 28.10
CA GLY A 226 14.38 6.82 29.52
C GLY A 226 14.92 8.06 30.23
N SER A 227 14.14 8.59 31.17
CA SER A 227 14.55 9.71 32.03
C SER A 227 15.58 9.23 33.05
N GLU A 228 16.86 9.27 32.70
CA GLU A 228 17.95 9.25 33.68
C GLU A 228 18.09 10.64 34.33
N ARG A 229 17.58 10.74 35.56
CA ARG A 229 17.82 11.88 36.46
C ARG A 229 19.30 11.89 36.86
N SER A 230 20.06 12.86 36.37
CA SER A 230 21.30 13.31 37.00
C SER A 230 21.30 14.84 37.09
N LYS A 231 21.09 15.35 38.30
CA LYS A 231 21.41 16.74 38.68
C LYS A 231 22.25 16.70 39.96
N THR A 232 23.56 16.60 39.78
CA THR A 232 24.52 17.38 40.57
C THR A 232 24.29 18.85 40.17
N GLY A 233 24.06 19.82 41.05
CA GLY A 233 24.71 20.10 42.31
C GLY A 233 25.36 21.47 42.10
N ASP A 234 24.75 22.55 42.58
CA ASP A 234 25.52 23.73 42.95
C ASP A 234 24.88 24.50 44.09
N SER A 235 25.76 24.97 44.96
CA SER A 235 25.53 25.52 46.28
C SER A 235 25.05 26.97 46.22
N ARG A 236 24.30 27.40 47.25
CA ARG A 236 24.78 28.42 48.23
C ARG A 236 23.74 28.75 49.31
N PHE A 237 24.28 28.85 50.51
CA PHE A 237 23.71 29.22 51.81
C PHE A 237 22.94 30.55 51.83
N VAL A 238 21.93 30.65 52.71
CA VAL A 238 21.79 31.74 53.70
C VAL A 238 21.02 31.22 54.94
N LEU A 239 21.68 31.35 56.11
CA LEU A 239 21.24 31.29 57.53
C LEU A 239 20.42 30.09 58.04
#